data_AF-A0A060Z6K9-F1
#
_entry.id   AF-A0A060Z6K9-F1
#
_cell.length_a   1.000
_cell.length_b   1.000
_cell.length_c   1.000
_cell.angle_alpha   90.00
_cell.angle_beta   90.00
_cell.angle_gamma   90.00
#
_symmetry.space_group_name_H-M   'P 1'
#
loop_
_entity.id
_entity.type
_entity.pdbx_description
1 polymer ?
#
loop_
_entity_poly.entity_id
_entity_poly.type
_entity_poly.pdbx_seq_one_letter_code
_entity_poly.pdbx_strand_id
1 'polypeptide(L)'
;MKVRNAGTEQDLGIQYKALKPEVDKLNMMAAKRQQELKDVHHKDRMAAARGVLQRNIPMLYTASRACLQHPDLAAYKANRDLIYKQLQHAVSGISNAAQATASDDAAFNHPA
;
A
#
# COMPACT_ATOMS: atom_id res chain seq x y z
N MET A 1 7.75 -2.57 8.07
CA MET A 1 7.38 -3.76 7.28
C MET A 1 8.60 -4.67 7.12
N LYS A 2 8.47 -5.98 7.32
CA LYS A 2 9.62 -6.92 7.41
C LYS A 2 10.46 -6.98 6.12
N VAL A 3 9.82 -6.89 4.94
CA VAL A 3 10.50 -6.86 3.62
C VAL A 3 11.49 -5.71 3.48
N ARG A 4 11.15 -4.49 3.95
CA ARG A 4 12.05 -3.31 3.88
C ARG A 4 13.31 -3.49 4.75
N ASN A 5 13.18 -4.18 5.87
CA ASN A 5 14.20 -4.25 6.92
C ASN A 5 14.99 -5.57 6.90
N ALA A 6 14.82 -6.41 5.87
CA ALA A 6 15.56 -7.66 5.77
C ALA A 6 17.08 -7.39 5.70
N GLY A 7 17.86 -8.17 6.45
CA GLY A 7 19.32 -8.04 6.52
C GLY A 7 20.08 -8.89 5.49
N THR A 8 19.41 -9.86 4.87
CA THR A 8 20.00 -10.78 3.89
C THR A 8 19.04 -11.02 2.71
N GLU A 9 19.55 -11.44 1.55
CA GLU A 9 18.68 -11.78 0.39
C GLU A 9 17.77 -12.97 0.69
N GLN A 10 18.26 -13.93 1.49
CA GLN A 10 17.46 -15.09 1.93
C GLN A 10 16.28 -14.66 2.79
N ASP A 11 16.53 -13.84 3.83
CA ASP A 11 15.47 -13.32 4.69
C ASP A 11 14.49 -12.48 3.89
N LEU A 12 14.99 -11.64 2.96
CA LEU A 12 14.14 -10.85 2.08
C LEU A 12 13.18 -11.72 1.27
N GLY A 13 13.67 -12.81 0.69
CA GLY A 13 12.86 -13.80 -0.04
C GLY A 13 11.80 -14.46 0.85
N ILE A 14 12.15 -14.84 2.07
CA ILE A 14 11.22 -15.42 3.05
C ILE A 14 10.12 -14.42 3.41
N GLN A 15 10.50 -13.18 3.76
CA GLN A 15 9.53 -12.15 4.13
C GLN A 15 8.61 -11.77 2.97
N TYR A 16 9.11 -11.75 1.73
CA TYR A 16 8.31 -11.46 0.55
C TYR A 16 7.28 -12.57 0.26
N LYS A 17 7.70 -13.84 0.35
CA LYS A 17 6.80 -14.99 0.20
C LYS A 17 5.68 -15.00 1.24
N ALA A 18 5.98 -14.63 2.49
CA ALA A 18 4.98 -14.51 3.55
C ALA A 18 4.04 -13.30 3.34
N LEU A 19 4.57 -12.18 2.82
CA LEU A 19 3.81 -10.95 2.63
C LEU A 19 2.81 -11.04 1.46
N LYS A 20 3.21 -11.69 0.36
CA LYS A 20 2.42 -11.73 -0.88
C LYS A 20 0.97 -12.21 -0.67
N PRO A 21 0.69 -13.35 0.00
CA PRO A 21 -0.68 -13.80 0.23
C PRO A 21 -1.49 -12.86 1.12
N GLU A 22 -0.86 -12.20 2.10
CA GLU A 22 -1.54 -11.22 2.96
C GLU A 22 -1.97 -9.99 2.17
N VAL A 23 -1.13 -9.51 1.25
CA VAL A 23 -1.51 -8.40 0.36
C VAL A 23 -2.60 -8.82 -0.62
N ASP A 24 -2.52 -10.03 -1.18
CA ASP A 24 -3.55 -10.53 -2.09
C ASP A 24 -4.91 -10.65 -1.38
N LYS A 25 -4.91 -11.11 -0.12
CA LYS A 25 -6.09 -11.15 0.74
C LYS A 25 -6.64 -9.75 1.03
N LEU A 26 -5.79 -8.80 1.43
CA LEU A 26 -6.20 -7.40 1.65
C LEU A 26 -6.81 -6.79 0.38
N ASN A 27 -6.17 -7.00 -0.78
CA ASN A 27 -6.66 -6.47 -2.04
C ASN A 27 -8.02 -7.08 -2.43
N MET A 28 -8.23 -8.38 -2.18
CA MET A 28 -9.51 -9.02 -2.39
C MET A 28 -10.60 -8.44 -1.48
N MET A 29 -10.31 -8.26 -0.19
CA MET A 29 -11.26 -7.65 0.77
C MET A 29 -11.58 -6.20 0.38
N ALA A 30 -10.57 -5.42 0.00
CA ALA A 30 -10.75 -4.06 -0.48
C ALA A 30 -11.58 -4.02 -1.78
N ALA A 31 -11.40 -4.99 -2.69
CA ALA A 31 -12.22 -5.08 -3.91
C ALA A 31 -13.69 -5.29 -3.60
N LYS A 32 -14.02 -6.18 -2.66
CA LYS A 32 -15.39 -6.43 -2.22
C LYS A 32 -15.99 -5.16 -1.60
N ARG A 33 -15.25 -4.53 -0.70
CA ARG A 33 -15.69 -3.27 -0.08
C ARG A 33 -15.92 -2.17 -1.12
N GLN A 34 -15.06 -2.06 -2.13
CA GLN A 34 -15.23 -1.10 -3.22
C GLN A 34 -16.57 -1.26 -3.94
N GLN A 35 -17.04 -2.50 -4.13
CA GLN A 35 -18.34 -2.76 -4.76
C GLN A 35 -19.51 -2.33 -3.88
N GLU A 36 -19.37 -2.42 -2.55
CA GLU A 36 -20.40 -2.05 -1.57
C GLU A 36 -20.52 -0.53 -1.35
N LEU A 37 -19.45 0.23 -1.62
CA LEU A 37 -19.49 1.69 -1.50
C LEU A 37 -20.58 2.27 -2.41
N LYS A 38 -21.24 3.35 -1.98
CA LYS A 38 -22.28 4.01 -2.78
C LYS A 38 -21.71 5.16 -3.58
N ASP A 39 -20.94 6.01 -2.92
CA ASP A 39 -20.28 7.17 -3.54
C ASP A 39 -19.15 6.74 -4.48
N VAL A 40 -19.20 7.26 -5.71
CA VAL A 40 -18.21 7.03 -6.76
C VAL A 40 -16.83 7.55 -6.37
N HIS A 41 -16.73 8.68 -5.66
CA HIS A 41 -15.45 9.23 -5.23
C HIS A 41 -14.75 8.31 -4.23
N HIS A 42 -15.50 7.71 -3.31
CA HIS A 42 -14.97 6.70 -2.41
C HIS A 42 -14.53 5.42 -3.15
N LYS A 43 -15.28 4.99 -4.17
CA LYS A 43 -14.88 3.85 -5.04
C LYS A 43 -13.56 4.12 -5.75
N ASP A 44 -13.42 5.30 -6.35
CA ASP A 44 -12.23 5.68 -7.12
C ASP A 44 -11.01 5.80 -6.22
N ARG A 45 -11.16 6.42 -5.03
CA ARG A 45 -10.09 6.46 -4.02
C ARG A 45 -9.65 5.06 -3.61
N MET A 46 -10.59 4.14 -3.38
CA MET A 46 -10.25 2.76 -3.05
C MET A 46 -9.55 2.04 -4.21
N ALA A 47 -10.03 2.20 -5.44
CA ALA A 47 -9.42 1.62 -6.63
C ALA A 47 -7.98 2.11 -6.83
N ALA A 48 -7.75 3.42 -6.71
CA ALA A 48 -6.44 4.04 -6.82
C ALA A 48 -5.48 3.51 -5.74
N ALA A 49 -5.92 3.49 -4.48
CA ALA A 49 -5.12 3.00 -3.37
C ALA A 49 -4.74 1.52 -3.53
N ARG A 50 -5.67 0.68 -3.99
CA ARG A 50 -5.40 -0.73 -4.34
C ARG A 50 -4.38 -0.86 -5.48
N GLY A 51 -4.49 -0.04 -6.52
CA GLY A 51 -3.52 -0.02 -7.62
C GLY A 51 -2.10 0.30 -7.17
N VAL A 52 -1.94 1.32 -6.30
CA VAL A 52 -0.65 1.67 -5.71
C VAL A 52 -0.12 0.54 -4.83
N LEU A 53 -0.97 -0.06 -4.00
CA LEU A 53 -0.60 -1.19 -3.15
C LEU A 53 -0.03 -2.34 -4.01
N GLN A 54 -0.77 -2.80 -5.02
CA GLN A 54 -0.35 -3.93 -5.85
C GLN A 54 0.94 -3.65 -6.63
N ARG A 55 1.09 -2.45 -7.19
CA ARG A 55 2.29 -2.05 -7.92
C ARG A 55 3.53 -2.02 -7.02
N ASN A 56 3.40 -1.49 -5.80
CA ASN A 56 4.55 -1.18 -4.97
C ASN A 56 5.10 -2.39 -4.20
N ILE A 57 4.36 -3.48 -4.03
CA ILE A 57 4.86 -4.70 -3.39
C ILE A 57 6.06 -5.33 -4.12
N PRO A 58 5.98 -5.66 -5.43
CA PRO A 58 7.14 -6.19 -6.15
C PRO A 58 8.27 -5.14 -6.26
N MET A 59 7.93 -3.85 -6.39
CA MET A 59 8.95 -2.78 -6.42
C MET A 59 9.70 -2.65 -5.09
N LEU A 60 9.02 -2.82 -3.95
CA LEU A 60 9.66 -2.79 -2.64
C LEU A 60 10.62 -3.98 -2.48
N TYR A 61 10.27 -5.15 -3.00
CA TYR A 61 11.16 -6.31 -3.00
C TYR A 61 12.44 -6.03 -3.80
N THR A 62 12.32 -5.56 -5.04
CA THR A 62 13.49 -5.28 -5.89
C THR A 62 14.35 -4.15 -5.32
N ALA A 63 13.74 -3.08 -4.80
CA ALA A 63 14.47 -1.98 -4.16
C ALA A 63 15.18 -2.44 -2.88
N SER A 64 14.55 -3.32 -2.08
CA SER A 64 15.18 -3.89 -0.89
C SER A 64 16.36 -4.79 -1.24
N ARG A 65 16.24 -5.60 -2.30
CA ARG A 65 17.34 -6.43 -2.80
C ARG A 65 18.50 -5.57 -3.32
N ALA A 66 18.23 -4.52 -4.08
CA ALA A 66 19.26 -3.59 -4.54
C ALA A 66 20.03 -2.93 -3.39
N CYS A 67 19.34 -2.59 -2.28
CA CYS A 67 19.99 -2.06 -1.08
C CYS A 67 20.92 -3.07 -0.39
N LEU A 68 20.60 -4.37 -0.47
CA LEU A 68 21.45 -5.44 0.10
C LEU A 68 22.68 -5.68 -0.78
N GLN A 69 22.54 -5.58 -2.10
CA GLN A 69 23.62 -5.75 -3.06
C GLN A 69 24.58 -4.55 -3.10
N HIS A 70 24.09 -3.36 -2.80
CA HIS A 70 24.86 -2.12 -2.84
C HIS A 70 24.60 -1.25 -1.59
N PRO A 71 25.14 -1.66 -0.42
CA PRO A 71 24.81 -1.04 0.88
C PRO A 71 25.26 0.42 1.02
N ASP A 72 26.27 0.86 0.26
CA ASP A 72 26.83 2.21 0.34
C ASP A 72 26.08 3.23 -0.53
N LEU A 73 25.21 2.77 -1.43
CA LEU A 73 24.48 3.65 -2.34
C LEU A 73 23.23 4.25 -1.67
N ALA A 74 23.36 5.47 -1.16
CA ALA A 74 22.28 6.23 -0.54
C ALA A 74 21.03 6.37 -1.43
N ALA A 75 21.22 6.47 -2.75
CA ALA A 75 20.12 6.58 -3.71
C ALA A 75 19.18 5.37 -3.67
N TYR A 76 19.70 4.15 -3.48
CA TYR A 76 18.86 2.95 -3.38
C TYR A 76 18.06 2.91 -2.08
N LYS A 77 18.66 3.35 -0.98
CA LYS A 77 17.95 3.51 0.31
C LYS A 77 16.81 4.53 0.18
N ALA A 78 17.08 5.68 -0.45
CA ALA A 78 16.07 6.71 -0.71
C ALA A 78 14.92 6.19 -1.59
N ASN A 79 15.24 5.46 -2.67
CA ASN A 79 14.24 4.84 -3.53
C ASN A 79 13.36 3.83 -2.77
N ARG A 80 13.98 2.92 -2.00
CA ARG A 80 13.25 1.95 -1.16
C ARG A 80 12.33 2.65 -0.15
N ASP A 81 12.81 3.71 0.47
CA ASP A 81 12.04 4.46 1.46
C ASP A 81 10.87 5.23 0.84
N LEU A 82 11.03 5.78 -0.36
CA LEU A 82 9.94 6.40 -1.12
C LEU A 82 8.85 5.37 -1.45
N ILE A 83 9.22 4.20 -1.99
CA ILE A 83 8.27 3.13 -2.30
C ILE A 83 7.55 2.68 -1.03
N TYR A 84 8.27 2.55 0.08
CA TYR A 84 7.68 2.19 1.36
C TYR A 84 6.65 3.22 1.85
N LYS A 85 6.97 4.52 1.77
CA LYS A 85 6.02 5.60 2.10
C LYS A 85 4.77 5.51 1.25
N GLN A 86 4.91 5.35 -0.07
CA GLN A 86 3.76 5.20 -0.97
C GLN A 86 2.89 3.98 -0.61
N LEU A 87 3.51 2.88 -0.21
CA LEU A 87 2.80 1.70 0.27
C LEU A 87 2.01 1.99 1.57
N GLN A 88 2.61 2.70 2.53
CA GLN A 88 1.92 3.12 3.74
C GLN A 88 0.72 4.00 3.43
N HIS A 89 0.89 4.99 2.54
CA HIS A 89 -0.21 5.84 2.08
C HIS A 89 -1.33 5.04 1.40
N ALA A 90 -0.99 4.02 0.60
CA ALA A 90 -1.98 3.15 -0.03
C ALA A 90 -2.79 2.35 1.01
N VAL A 91 -2.12 1.76 2.01
CA VAL A 91 -2.80 1.03 3.09
C VAL A 91 -3.72 1.95 3.90
N SER A 92 -3.26 3.15 4.25
CA SER A 92 -4.09 4.17 4.91
C SER A 92 -5.26 4.59 4.03
N GLY A 93 -5.06 4.79 2.73
CA GLY A 93 -6.11 5.14 1.78
C GLY A 93 -7.19 4.06 1.66
N ILE A 94 -6.81 2.78 1.65
CA ILE A 94 -7.74 1.65 1.69
C ILE A 94 -8.55 1.68 2.99
N SER A 95 -7.89 1.87 4.14
CA SER A 95 -8.55 1.92 5.45
C SER A 95 -9.58 3.05 5.51
N ASN A 96 -9.20 4.26 5.09
CA ASN A 96 -10.06 5.43 5.11
C ASN A 96 -11.27 5.25 4.18
N ALA A 97 -11.04 4.80 2.93
CA ALA A 97 -12.13 4.58 1.99
C ALA A 97 -13.04 3.41 2.41
N ALA A 98 -12.53 2.42 3.16
CA ALA A 98 -13.35 1.32 3.66
C ALA A 98 -14.32 1.75 4.77
N GLN A 99 -13.89 2.69 5.60
CA GLN A 99 -14.69 3.22 6.71
C GLN A 99 -15.69 4.30 6.30
N ALA A 100 -15.57 4.85 5.09
CA ALA A 100 -16.52 5.80 4.56
C ALA A 100 -17.95 5.25 4.65
N THR A 101 -18.78 5.95 5.42
CA THR A 101 -20.22 5.69 5.51
C THR A 101 -20.97 6.80 4.79
N ALA A 102 -22.25 6.59 4.46
CA ALA A 102 -23.07 7.57 3.75
C ALA A 102 -23.24 8.91 4.49
N SER A 103 -22.76 9.02 5.74
CA SER A 103 -23.01 10.12 6.66
C SER A 103 -21.91 11.20 6.69
N ASP A 104 -20.71 10.92 6.14
CA ASP A 104 -19.57 11.85 6.24
C ASP A 104 -19.75 13.14 5.41
N ASP A 105 -20.78 13.22 4.56
CA ASP A 105 -21.08 14.39 3.72
C ASP A 105 -22.02 15.42 4.37
N ALA A 106 -22.69 15.11 5.49
CA ALA A 106 -23.58 16.10 6.12
C ALA A 106 -22.82 17.28 6.77
N ALA A 107 -21.51 17.13 7.00
CA ALA A 107 -20.69 18.12 7.70
C ALA A 107 -20.02 19.16 6.77
N PHE A 108 -20.03 18.96 5.44
CA PHE A 108 -19.34 19.85 4.50
C PHE A 108 -20.25 20.77 3.68
N ASN A 109 -21.57 20.76 3.92
CA ASN A 109 -22.53 21.51 3.11
C ASN A 109 -23.33 22.57 3.89
N HIS A 110 -22.65 23.42 4.67
CA HIS A 110 -23.22 24.67 5.18
C HIS A 110 -22.52 25.88 4.54
N PRO A 111 -23.20 26.69 3.71
CA PRO A 111 -22.68 28.00 3.34
C PRO A 111 -22.92 28.99 4.50
N ALA A 112 -21.95 29.87 4.71
CA ALA A 112 -22.06 31.05 5.57
C ALA A 112 -22.98 32.11 4.97
#